data_AF-A0A0M8P4D0-F1
#
_entry.id   AF-A0A0M8P4D0-F1
#
_cell.length_a   1.000
_cell.length_b   1.000
_cell.length_c   1.000
_cell.angle_alpha   90.00
_cell.angle_beta   90.00
_cell.angle_gamma   90.00
#
_symmetry.space_group_name_H-M   'P 1'
#
loop_
_entity.id
_entity.type
_entity.pdbx_description
1 polymer ?
#
loop_
_entity_poly.entity_id
_entity_poly.type
_entity_poly.pdbx_seq_one_letter_code
_entity_poly.pdbx_strand_id
1 'polypeptide(L)'
;MDIRQSTENVGRVGHEAIGASYLRALGFSETVCRLVNSHVAAKRYLTATDRGYYESLSSASQKSLAFQGGPFRDADLKTFEEDPLRDGMVSLRLWDDAAKLEGVEAITPRARVYLDMIIAHLLREI
;
A
#
# COMPACT_ATOMS: atom_id res chain seq x y z
N MET A 1 -11.85 -36.50 -0.11
CA MET A 1 -12.22 -35.08 -0.27
C MET A 1 -10.98 -34.36 -0.74
N ASP A 2 -11.05 -33.84 -1.96
CA ASP A 2 -9.95 -33.26 -2.72
C ASP A 2 -9.63 -31.85 -2.16
N ILE A 3 -8.48 -31.68 -1.52
CA ILE A 3 -8.01 -30.37 -1.04
C ILE A 3 -7.31 -29.69 -2.21
N ARG A 4 -8.10 -29.19 -3.16
CA ARG A 4 -7.66 -28.20 -4.14
C ARG A 4 -8.58 -27.00 -4.00
N GLN A 5 -8.04 -25.91 -3.44
CA GLN A 5 -8.37 -24.49 -3.72
C GLN A 5 -8.22 -23.61 -2.48
N SER A 6 -7.11 -22.88 -2.42
CA SER A 6 -7.11 -21.41 -2.33
C SER A 6 -5.66 -20.92 -2.32
N THR A 7 -5.09 -20.75 -3.51
CA THR A 7 -3.85 -19.98 -3.73
C THR A 7 -4.14 -18.47 -3.64
N GLU A 8 -4.87 -18.03 -2.62
CA GLU A 8 -4.98 -16.60 -2.32
C GLU A 8 -3.70 -16.25 -1.55
N ASN A 9 -2.71 -15.68 -2.25
CA ASN A 9 -1.52 -15.13 -1.64
C ASN A 9 -1.92 -13.85 -0.87
N VAL A 10 -2.52 -14.04 0.30
CA VAL A 10 -2.81 -12.96 1.24
C VAL A 10 -1.45 -12.55 1.78
N GLY A 11 -0.88 -11.46 1.25
CA GLY A 11 0.51 -11.04 1.45
C GLY A 11 1.01 -11.18 2.89
N ARG A 12 2.33 -11.38 3.06
CA ARG A 12 2.95 -11.65 4.37
C ARG A 12 2.49 -10.64 5.43
N VAL A 13 2.04 -11.15 6.57
CA VAL A 13 1.64 -10.33 7.71
C VAL A 13 2.79 -9.39 8.09
N GLY A 14 2.52 -8.08 8.15
CA GLY A 14 3.51 -7.06 8.52
C GLY A 14 4.50 -6.67 7.42
N HIS A 15 4.27 -7.03 6.16
CA HIS A 15 5.17 -6.66 5.06
C HIS A 15 5.29 -5.14 4.85
N GLU A 16 4.26 -4.37 5.19
CA GLU A 16 4.27 -2.90 5.28
C GLU A 16 5.40 -2.40 6.20
N ALA A 17 5.45 -2.95 7.41
CA ALA A 17 6.37 -2.52 8.45
C ALA A 17 7.79 -3.02 8.16
N ILE A 18 7.92 -4.25 7.63
CA ILE A 18 9.20 -4.81 7.20
C ILE A 18 9.79 -3.97 6.06
N GLY A 19 8.99 -3.65 5.04
CA GLY A 19 9.42 -2.84 3.89
C GLY A 19 9.85 -1.44 4.30
N ALA A 20 9.05 -0.77 5.13
CA ALA A 20 9.38 0.55 5.65
C ALA A 20 10.66 0.55 6.49
N SER A 21 10.82 -0.45 7.37
CA SER A 21 12.02 -0.59 8.22
C SER A 21 13.26 -0.86 7.38
N TYR A 22 13.15 -1.69 6.35
CA TYR A 22 14.25 -1.96 5.42
C TYR A 22 14.68 -0.69 4.67
N LEU A 23 13.73 0.07 4.12
CA LEU A 23 14.02 1.34 3.44
C LEU A 23 14.65 2.36 4.39
N ARG A 24 14.17 2.42 5.64
CA ARG A 24 14.75 3.31 6.65
C ARG A 24 16.21 2.94 6.94
N ALA A 25 16.51 1.66 7.06
CA ALA A 25 17.88 1.17 7.26
C ALA A 25 18.82 1.48 6.07
N LEU A 26 18.27 1.61 4.86
CA LEU A 26 19.02 2.02 3.67
C LEU A 26 19.23 3.54 3.53
N GLY A 27 18.61 4.35 4.40
CA GLY A 27 18.75 5.82 4.37
C GLY A 27 17.68 6.54 3.55
N PHE A 28 16.57 5.89 3.21
CA PHE A 28 15.44 6.60 2.61
C PHE A 28 14.80 7.58 3.60
N SER A 29 14.27 8.68 3.07
CA SER A 29 13.54 9.66 3.88
C SER A 29 12.34 9.04 4.59
N GLU A 30 11.99 9.61 5.75
CA GLU A 30 10.83 9.15 6.52
C GLU A 30 9.53 9.25 5.72
N THR A 31 9.40 10.21 4.80
CA THR A 31 8.26 10.31 3.89
C THR A 31 8.09 9.04 3.05
N VAL A 32 9.16 8.54 2.42
CA VAL A 32 9.10 7.32 1.60
C VAL A 32 8.77 6.10 2.48
N CYS A 33 9.41 6.00 3.65
CA CYS A 33 9.15 4.89 4.58
C CYS A 33 7.69 4.87 5.05
N ARG A 34 7.12 6.04 5.39
CA ARG A 34 5.71 6.16 5.80
C ARG A 34 4.74 5.81 4.69
N LEU A 35 5.01 6.22 3.45
CA LEU A 35 4.18 5.86 2.29
C LEU A 35 4.18 4.34 2.03
N VAL A 36 5.32 3.67 2.16
CA VAL A 36 5.38 2.20 2.02
C VAL A 36 4.65 1.50 3.16
N ASN A 37 4.77 2.03 4.38
CA ASN A 37 4.07 1.49 5.55
C ASN A 37 2.55 1.70 5.52
N SER A 38 2.05 2.68 4.75
CA SER A 38 0.67 3.14 4.87
C SER A 38 -0.33 2.33 4.08
N HIS A 39 0.07 1.40 3.22
CA HIS A 39 -0.87 0.80 2.27
C HIS A 39 -2.04 0.05 2.94
N VAL A 40 -1.84 -0.56 4.13
CA VAL A 40 -2.93 -1.16 4.91
C VAL A 40 -3.82 -0.08 5.50
N ALA A 41 -3.24 0.94 6.14
CA ALA A 41 -3.97 2.05 6.74
C ALA A 41 -4.80 2.81 5.70
N ALA A 42 -4.24 3.10 4.53
CA ALA A 42 -4.93 3.75 3.41
C ALA A 42 -6.11 2.91 2.90
N LYS A 43 -5.98 1.58 2.85
CA LYS A 43 -7.10 0.69 2.51
C LYS A 43 -8.22 0.76 3.56
N ARG A 44 -7.87 0.74 4.85
CA ARG A 44 -8.83 0.86 5.96
C ARG A 44 -9.53 2.22 5.97
N TYR A 45 -8.80 3.27 5.61
CA TYR A 45 -9.33 4.62 5.44
C TYR A 45 -10.33 4.70 4.28
N LEU A 46 -9.91 4.33 3.07
CA LEU A 46 -10.76 4.40 1.87
C LEU A 46 -12.04 3.58 2.02
N THR A 47 -11.96 2.41 2.67
CA THR A 47 -13.14 1.58 2.96
C THR A 47 -14.07 2.16 4.03
N ALA A 48 -13.59 3.07 4.88
CA ALA A 48 -14.40 3.78 5.86
C ALA A 48 -15.08 5.02 5.25
N THR A 49 -14.40 5.72 4.33
CA THR A 49 -14.87 6.99 3.77
C THR A 49 -15.60 6.86 2.44
N ASP A 50 -15.34 5.80 1.67
CA ASP A 50 -15.93 5.59 0.35
C ASP A 50 -16.53 4.18 0.24
N ARG A 51 -17.86 4.15 0.21
CA ARG A 51 -18.62 2.91 0.05
C ARG A 51 -18.41 2.29 -1.34
N GLY A 52 -18.30 3.10 -2.39
CA GLY A 52 -18.02 2.62 -3.74
C GLY A 52 -16.64 1.97 -3.82
N TYR A 53 -15.65 2.51 -3.11
CA TYR A 53 -14.34 1.87 -3.00
C TYR A 53 -14.43 0.49 -2.32
N TYR A 54 -15.15 0.37 -1.20
CA TYR A 54 -15.35 -0.93 -0.53
C TYR A 54 -15.98 -1.97 -1.47
N GLU A 55 -16.96 -1.57 -2.27
CA GLU A 55 -17.65 -2.43 -3.24
C GLU A 55 -16.76 -2.81 -4.42
N SER A 56 -15.79 -1.96 -4.81
CA SER A 56 -14.81 -2.23 -5.87
C SER A 56 -13.69 -3.21 -5.47
N LEU A 57 -13.50 -3.46 -4.17
CA LEU A 57 -12.49 -4.40 -3.69
C LEU A 57 -12.80 -5.83 -4.13
N SER A 58 -11.77 -6.57 -4.52
CA SER A 58 -11.92 -8.02 -4.77
C SER A 58 -12.34 -8.76 -3.49
N SER A 59 -12.97 -9.93 -3.65
CA SER A 59 -13.36 -10.79 -2.52
C SER A 59 -12.18 -11.14 -1.60
N ALA A 60 -11.00 -11.40 -2.17
CA ALA A 60 -9.74 -11.59 -1.42
C ALA A 60 -9.38 -10.35 -0.58
N SER A 61 -9.53 -9.16 -1.17
CA SER A 61 -9.19 -7.89 -0.52
C SER A 61 -10.15 -7.57 0.63
N GLN A 62 -11.45 -7.82 0.46
CA GLN A 62 -12.44 -7.68 1.53
C GLN A 62 -12.19 -8.64 2.69
N LYS A 63 -11.86 -9.91 2.41
CA LYS A 63 -11.46 -10.87 3.47
C LYS A 63 -10.20 -10.39 4.20
N SER A 64 -9.17 -9.98 3.46
CA SER A 64 -7.93 -9.47 4.07
C SER A 64 -8.16 -8.24 4.95
N LEU A 65 -9.08 -7.36 4.57
CA LEU A 65 -9.45 -6.17 5.34
C LEU A 65 -10.04 -6.55 6.70
N ALA A 66 -10.90 -7.57 6.76
CA ALA A 66 -11.45 -8.07 8.02
C ALA A 66 -10.35 -8.56 8.97
N PHE A 67 -9.35 -9.28 8.45
CA PHE A 67 -8.18 -9.71 9.24
C PHE A 67 -7.27 -8.54 9.67
N GLN A 68 -7.27 -7.44 8.92
CA GLN A 68 -6.46 -6.24 9.19
C GLN A 68 -7.16 -5.23 10.11
N GLY A 69 -8.28 -5.61 10.74
CA GLY A 69 -9.01 -4.76 11.69
C GLY A 69 -10.16 -3.95 11.09
N GLY A 70 -10.56 -4.24 9.84
CA GLY A 70 -11.70 -3.60 9.19
C GLY A 70 -11.50 -2.12 8.83
N PRO A 71 -12.54 -1.45 8.33
CA PRO A 71 -12.50 0.00 8.10
C PRO A 71 -12.13 0.77 9.37
N PHE A 72 -11.49 1.94 9.22
CA PHE A 72 -11.24 2.83 10.37
C PHE A 72 -12.55 3.30 11.02
N ARG A 73 -12.46 3.66 12.30
CA ARG A 73 -13.56 4.20 13.10
C ARG A 73 -13.10 5.42 13.90
N ASP A 74 -14.00 6.37 14.08
CA ASP A 74 -13.88 7.51 15.00
C ASP A 74 -12.49 8.16 15.04
N ALA A 75 -11.72 7.90 16.11
CA ALA A 75 -10.43 8.53 16.37
C ALA A 75 -9.33 8.13 15.38
N ASP A 76 -9.31 6.88 14.92
CA ASP A 76 -8.31 6.41 13.93
C ASP A 76 -8.54 7.08 12.58
N LEU A 77 -9.82 7.25 12.21
CA LEU A 77 -10.22 7.93 10.98
C LEU A 77 -9.74 9.39 11.00
N LYS A 78 -10.07 10.12 12.06
CA LYS A 78 -9.66 11.51 12.22
C LYS A 78 -8.14 11.69 12.23
N THR A 79 -7.42 10.80 12.92
CA THR A 79 -5.95 10.82 12.95
C THR A 79 -5.36 10.65 11.55
N PHE A 80 -5.93 9.77 10.73
CA PHE A 80 -5.50 9.59 9.35
C PHE A 80 -5.85 10.77 8.45
N GLU A 81 -7.01 11.41 8.66
CA GLU A 81 -7.44 12.60 7.91
C GLU A 81 -6.54 13.82 8.14
N GLU A 82 -6.01 13.96 9.35
CA GLU A 82 -5.12 15.06 9.76
C GLU A 82 -3.65 14.83 9.35
N ASP A 83 -3.29 13.63 8.85
CA ASP A 83 -1.93 13.31 8.45
C ASP A 83 -1.52 14.11 7.19
N PRO A 84 -0.41 14.89 7.21
CA PRO A 84 0.05 15.64 6.05
C PRO A 84 0.35 14.77 4.81
N LEU A 85 0.63 13.48 5.01
CA LEU A 85 0.90 12.53 3.91
C LEU A 85 -0.35 11.79 3.43
N ARG A 86 -1.53 12.03 4.02
CA ARG A 86 -2.79 11.34 3.70
C ARG A 86 -3.00 11.18 2.20
N ASP A 87 -2.90 12.26 1.43
CA ASP A 87 -3.16 12.23 -0.02
C ASP A 87 -2.18 11.35 -0.77
N GLY A 88 -0.91 11.36 -0.36
CA GLY A 88 0.10 10.47 -0.93
C GLY A 88 -0.18 9.01 -0.58
N MET A 89 -0.55 8.74 0.66
CA MET A 89 -0.89 7.38 1.14
C MET A 89 -2.11 6.82 0.40
N VAL A 90 -3.14 7.64 0.22
CA VAL A 90 -4.36 7.30 -0.54
C VAL A 90 -4.04 7.08 -2.02
N SER A 91 -3.31 8.01 -2.64
CA SER A 91 -2.97 7.91 -4.06
C SER A 91 -2.18 6.63 -4.37
N LEU A 92 -1.19 6.31 -3.53
CA LEU A 92 -0.39 5.09 -3.69
C LEU A 92 -1.26 3.84 -3.59
N ARG A 93 -2.25 3.82 -2.69
CA ARG A 93 -3.19 2.70 -2.56
C ARG A 93 -4.08 2.56 -3.80
N LEU A 94 -4.58 3.67 -4.33
CA LEU A 94 -5.38 3.65 -5.55
C LEU A 94 -4.58 3.14 -6.75
N TRP A 95 -3.29 3.53 -6.86
CA TRP A 95 -2.40 2.98 -7.89
C TRP A 95 -2.12 1.49 -7.71
N ASP A 96 -1.90 1.02 -6.48
CA ASP A 96 -1.74 -0.41 -6.17
C ASP A 96 -2.96 -1.24 -6.62
N ASP A 97 -4.17 -0.73 -6.36
CA ASP A 97 -5.38 -1.43 -6.79
C ASP A 97 -5.62 -1.37 -8.31
N ALA A 98 -5.22 -0.28 -8.97
CA ALA A 98 -5.32 -0.12 -10.42
C ALA A 98 -4.25 -0.91 -11.20
N ALA A 99 -3.13 -1.28 -10.58
CA ALA A 99 -1.99 -1.93 -11.23
C ALA A 99 -2.19 -3.43 -11.56
N LYS A 100 -3.44 -3.90 -11.66
CA LYS A 100 -3.81 -5.30 -11.94
C LYS A 100 -4.15 -5.54 -13.42
N LEU A 101 -3.49 -4.78 -14.31
CA LEU A 101 -3.69 -4.86 -15.76
C LEU A 101 -2.67 -5.80 -16.39
N GLU A 102 -3.14 -6.77 -17.17
CA GLU A 102 -2.29 -7.66 -17.97
C GLU A 102 -1.91 -7.00 -19.30
N GLY A 103 -0.74 -7.32 -19.87
CA GLY A 103 -0.32 -6.87 -21.20
C GLY A 103 0.24 -5.44 -21.27
N VAL A 104 0.50 -4.79 -20.14
CA VAL A 104 1.05 -3.43 -20.06
C VAL A 104 2.58 -3.41 -19.93
N GLU A 105 3.24 -4.55 -20.01
CA GLU A 105 4.69 -4.69 -19.81
C GLU A 105 5.50 -3.90 -20.84
N ALA A 106 4.99 -3.80 -22.08
CA ALA A 106 5.65 -3.07 -23.15
C ALA A 106 5.70 -1.55 -22.92
N ILE A 107 4.76 -1.01 -22.13
CA ILE A 107 4.64 0.43 -21.85
C ILE A 107 5.06 0.80 -20.42
N THR A 108 5.32 -0.20 -19.56
CA THR A 108 5.70 0.01 -18.16
C THR A 108 7.23 -0.05 -18.04
N PRO A 109 7.91 1.04 -17.64
CA PRO A 109 9.35 1.02 -17.41
C PRO A 109 9.74 -0.03 -16.37
N ARG A 110 10.81 -0.78 -16.64
CA ARG A 110 11.33 -1.78 -15.68
C ARG A 110 11.94 -1.06 -14.48
N ALA A 111 11.92 -1.71 -13.31
CA ALA A 111 12.39 -1.13 -12.04
C ALA A 111 13.77 -0.47 -12.12
N ARG A 112 14.69 -1.00 -12.94
CA ARG A 112 16.04 -0.44 -13.14
C ARG A 112 16.04 1.01 -13.65
N VAL A 113 15.03 1.43 -14.40
CA VAL A 113 14.92 2.80 -14.92
C VAL A 113 14.85 3.82 -13.78
N TYR A 114 14.38 3.43 -12.60
CA TYR A 114 14.28 4.30 -11.43
C TYR A 114 15.55 4.30 -10.56
N LEU A 115 16.60 3.56 -10.94
CA LEU A 115 17.80 3.41 -10.10
C LEU A 115 18.50 4.74 -9.84
N ASP A 116 18.67 5.58 -10.85
CA ASP A 116 19.32 6.89 -10.69
C ASP A 116 18.50 7.81 -9.80
N MET A 117 17.17 7.73 -9.86
CA MET A 117 16.27 8.47 -8.97
C MET A 117 16.41 8.00 -7.52
N ILE A 118 16.52 6.68 -7.30
CA ILE A 118 16.76 6.10 -5.98
C ILE A 118 18.11 6.54 -5.42
N ILE A 119 19.17 6.46 -6.23
CA ILE A 119 20.51 6.91 -5.84
C ILE A 119 20.49 8.40 -5.50
N ALA A 120 19.90 9.24 -6.35
CA ALA A 120 19.76 10.67 -6.08
C ALA A 120 18.90 10.97 -4.84
N HIS A 121 17.96 10.09 -4.47
CA HIS A 121 17.24 10.20 -3.21
C HIS A 121 18.17 9.94 -2.01
N LEU A 122 18.96 8.88 -2.08
CA LEU A 122 19.86 8.46 -1.00
C LEU A 122 21.07 9.38 -0.82
N LEU A 123 21.51 10.05 -1.89
CA LEU A 123 22.63 10.99 -1.87
C LEU A 123 22.23 12.42 -1.48
N ARG A 124 20.93 12.71 -1.30
CA ARG A 124 20.52 14.01 -0.78
C ARG A 124 20.97 14.12 0.69
N GLU A 125 21.86 15.05 0.99
CA GLU A 125 22.19 15.41 2.37
C GLU A 125 20.93 15.91 3.07
N ILE A 126 20.69 15.43 4.30
CA ILE A 126 19.58 15.82 5.18
C ILE A 126 19.86 17.19 5.77
#